data_AF-A0A9Q3GRB3-F1
#
_entry.id   AF-A0A9Q3GRB3-F1
#
_cell.length_a   1.000
_cell.length_b   1.000
_cell.length_c   1.000
_cell.angle_alpha   90.00
_cell.angle_beta   90.00
_cell.angle_gamma   90.00
#
_symmetry.space_group_name_H-M   'P 1'
#
loop_
_entity.id
_entity.type
_entity.pdbx_description
1 polymer ?
#
loop_
_entity_poly.entity_id
_entity_poly.type
_entity_poly.pdbx_seq_one_letter_code
_entity_poly.pdbx_strand_id
1 'polypeptide(L)'
;MSYLKKEALKQLPEASRWPKFSGTGEYDHIKLLDYIDGRFIDVPSIPEYWITAILNTAFKGNASLWYTEMKEIHGRRNWPWWKSQIIQKYKNGTWIWQKNHVI
;
A
#
# COMPACT_ATOMS: atom_id res chain seq x y z
N MET A 1 7.04 -3.25 -23.78
CA MET A 1 6.42 -3.77 -22.53
C MET A 1 6.00 -5.21 -22.78
N SER A 2 6.50 -6.17 -21.98
CA SER A 2 6.20 -7.61 -22.14
C SER A 2 4.70 -7.91 -21.98
N TYR A 3 4.18 -8.85 -22.78
CA TYR A 3 2.77 -9.27 -22.85
C TYR A 3 2.18 -9.62 -21.47
N LEU A 4 3.00 -10.25 -20.62
CA LEU A 4 2.65 -10.64 -19.25
C LEU A 4 2.29 -9.44 -18.36
N LYS A 5 2.89 -8.27 -18.60
CA LYS A 5 2.56 -7.05 -17.83
C LYS A 5 1.16 -6.52 -18.15
N LYS A 6 0.67 -6.73 -19.39
CA LYS A 6 -0.65 -6.24 -19.83
C LYS A 6 -1.80 -7.12 -19.33
N GLU A 7 -1.60 -8.43 -19.23
CA GLU A 7 -2.63 -9.33 -18.70
C GLU A 7 -2.78 -9.18 -17.18
N ALA A 8 -1.67 -8.98 -16.45
CA ALA A 8 -1.73 -8.63 -15.04
C ALA A 8 -2.51 -7.31 -14.80
N LEU A 9 -2.42 -6.32 -15.71
CA LEU A 9 -3.18 -5.05 -15.70
C LEU A 9 -4.69 -5.24 -15.75
N LYS A 10 -5.16 -6.29 -16.43
CA LYS A 10 -6.60 -6.55 -16.57
C LYS A 10 -7.23 -7.24 -15.37
N GLN A 11 -6.43 -7.93 -14.54
CA GLN A 11 -6.94 -8.61 -13.35
C GLN A 11 -7.06 -7.69 -12.14
N LEU A 12 -6.51 -6.47 -12.21
CA LEU A 12 -6.66 -5.52 -11.13
C LEU A 12 -8.06 -4.91 -11.12
N PRO A 13 -8.66 -4.73 -9.92
CA PRO A 13 -9.85 -3.91 -9.81
C PRO A 13 -9.54 -2.48 -10.27
N GLU A 14 -10.52 -1.83 -10.89
CA GLU A 14 -10.42 -0.43 -11.29
C GLU A 14 -9.87 0.44 -10.15
N ALA A 15 -9.09 1.47 -10.50
CA ALA A 15 -8.55 2.47 -9.57
C ALA A 15 -9.62 3.06 -8.61
N SER A 16 -10.89 3.07 -9.03
CA SER A 16 -12.07 3.50 -8.28
C SER A 16 -12.44 2.60 -7.09
N ARG A 17 -12.06 1.31 -7.12
CA ARG A 17 -12.42 0.30 -6.10
C ARG A 17 -11.38 0.15 -4.99
N TRP A 18 -10.27 0.87 -5.08
CA TRP A 18 -9.24 0.82 -4.05
C TRP A 18 -9.69 1.56 -2.79
N PRO A 19 -9.38 1.03 -1.60
CA PRO A 19 -9.63 1.74 -0.36
C PRO A 19 -8.93 3.11 -0.38
N LYS A 20 -9.67 4.15 -0.01
CA LYS A 20 -9.12 5.50 0.14
C LYS A 20 -8.60 5.69 1.56
N PHE A 21 -7.40 6.22 1.69
CA PHE A 21 -6.72 6.42 2.96
C PHE A 21 -6.32 7.89 3.12
N SER A 22 -6.93 8.58 4.07
CA SER A 22 -6.62 9.97 4.41
C SER A 22 -5.63 10.12 5.57
N GLY A 23 -5.37 9.04 6.32
CA GLY A 23 -4.53 9.06 7.52
C GLY A 23 -5.20 9.70 8.75
N THR A 24 -6.52 9.92 8.73
CA THR A 24 -7.27 10.60 9.80
C THR A 24 -8.21 9.70 10.60
N GLY A 25 -8.52 8.49 10.11
CA GLY A 25 -9.36 7.52 10.82
C GLY A 25 -8.56 6.49 11.61
N GLU A 26 -9.12 6.05 12.73
CA GLU A 26 -8.54 4.98 13.55
C GLU A 26 -8.50 3.67 12.73
N TYR A 27 -7.32 3.04 12.63
CA TYR A 27 -7.10 1.77 11.92
C TYR A 27 -7.33 1.76 10.40
N ASP A 28 -7.52 2.90 9.73
CA ASP A 28 -7.69 2.93 8.27
C ASP A 28 -6.46 2.42 7.50
N HIS A 29 -5.27 2.52 8.11
CA HIS A 29 -4.05 1.97 7.53
C HIS A 29 -4.04 0.44 7.56
N ILE A 30 -4.68 -0.21 8.55
CA ILE A 30 -4.74 -1.68 8.63
C ILE A 30 -5.60 -2.23 7.50
N LYS A 31 -6.80 -1.67 7.31
CA LYS A 31 -7.69 -2.05 6.21
C LYS A 31 -7.03 -1.88 4.85
N LEU A 32 -6.24 -0.81 4.69
CA LEU A 32 -5.46 -0.58 3.47
C LEU A 32 -4.41 -1.67 3.26
N LEU A 33 -3.61 -1.98 4.31
CA LEU A 33 -2.55 -2.97 4.24
C LEU A 33 -3.10 -4.39 3.98
N ASP A 34 -4.12 -4.80 4.72
CA ASP A 34 -4.74 -6.13 4.57
C ASP A 34 -5.39 -6.29 3.20
N TYR A 35 -6.05 -5.24 2.69
CA TYR A 35 -6.61 -5.27 1.35
C TYR A 35 -5.52 -5.43 0.29
N ILE A 36 -4.43 -4.67 0.39
CA ILE A 36 -3.33 -4.74 -0.57
C ILE A 36 -2.62 -6.10 -0.48
N ASP A 37 -2.31 -6.60 0.72
CA ASP A 37 -1.71 -7.93 0.92
C ASP A 37 -2.60 -9.04 0.36
N GLY A 38 -3.91 -9.00 0.64
CA GLY A 38 -4.87 -10.00 0.14
C GLY A 38 -5.01 -10.02 -1.38
N ARG A 39 -4.72 -8.91 -2.08
CA ARG A 39 -4.66 -8.89 -3.55
C ARG A 39 -3.30 -9.31 -4.12
N PHE A 40 -2.29 -9.28 -3.28
CA PHE A 40 -0.92 -9.60 -3.66
C PHE A 40 -0.55 -11.05 -3.36
N ILE A 41 -1.33 -11.73 -2.52
CA ILE A 41 -1.15 -13.15 -2.19
C ILE A 41 -1.22 -14.06 -3.43
N ASP A 42 -2.03 -13.66 -4.43
CA ASP A 42 -2.21 -14.42 -5.68
C ASP A 42 -1.26 -13.96 -6.80
N VAL A 43 -0.43 -12.94 -6.57
CA VAL A 43 0.45 -12.35 -7.59
C VAL A 43 1.92 -12.52 -7.18
N PRO A 44 2.61 -13.57 -7.67
CA PRO A 44 3.95 -13.94 -7.20
C PRO A 44 5.06 -12.92 -7.52
N SER A 45 4.78 -11.89 -8.33
CA SER A 45 5.72 -10.81 -8.61
C SER A 45 4.99 -9.54 -9.03
N ILE A 46 4.85 -8.59 -8.11
CA ILE A 46 4.24 -7.29 -8.39
C ILE A 46 5.33 -6.27 -8.67
N PRO A 47 5.38 -5.70 -9.88
CA PRO A 47 6.39 -4.70 -10.19
C PRO A 47 6.17 -3.39 -9.39
N GLU A 48 7.26 -2.72 -9.02
CA GLU A 48 7.24 -1.52 -8.18
C GLU A 48 6.42 -0.35 -8.74
N TYR A 49 6.35 -0.23 -10.07
CA TYR A 49 5.55 0.80 -10.73
C TYR A 49 4.05 0.65 -10.43
N TRP A 50 3.59 -0.58 -10.17
CA TRP A 50 2.19 -0.84 -9.79
C TRP A 50 1.89 -0.44 -8.38
N ILE A 51 2.78 -0.77 -7.45
CA ILE A 51 2.69 -0.33 -6.06
C ILE A 51 2.56 1.19 -6.02
N THR A 52 3.39 1.86 -6.83
CA THR A 52 3.36 3.32 -6.98
C THR A 52 2.00 3.81 -7.50
N ALA A 53 1.43 3.16 -8.51
CA ALA A 53 0.12 3.53 -9.07
C ALA A 53 -1.02 3.33 -8.06
N ILE A 54 -1.02 2.21 -7.34
CA ILE A 54 -2.02 1.89 -6.32
C ILE A 54 -1.98 2.91 -5.18
N LEU A 55 -0.78 3.21 -4.67
CA LEU A 55 -0.60 4.17 -3.57
C LEU A 55 -0.98 5.60 -3.97
N ASN A 56 -0.64 6.03 -5.19
CA ASN A 56 -1.12 7.30 -5.76
C ASN A 56 -2.66 7.41 -5.74
N THR A 57 -3.37 6.32 -6.03
CA THR A 57 -4.84 6.33 -6.07
C THR A 57 -5.48 6.22 -4.70
N ALA A 58 -4.88 5.43 -3.81
CA ALA A 58 -5.39 5.11 -2.50
C ALA A 58 -5.20 6.27 -1.51
N PHE A 59 -4.05 6.94 -1.53
CA PHE A 59 -3.75 8.01 -0.58
C PHE A 59 -4.52 9.30 -0.93
N LYS A 60 -5.08 9.96 0.08
CA LYS A 60 -5.85 11.22 -0.03
C LYS A 60 -5.44 12.19 1.07
N GLY A 61 -5.70 13.49 0.86
CA GLY A 61 -5.42 14.54 1.85
C GLY A 61 -3.98 14.52 2.34
N ASN A 62 -3.78 14.64 3.65
CA ASN A 62 -2.45 14.69 4.28
C ASN A 62 -1.63 13.43 4.04
N ALA A 63 -2.27 12.26 3.89
CA ALA A 63 -1.54 11.04 3.56
C ALA A 63 -0.94 11.10 2.14
N SER A 64 -1.66 11.70 1.18
CA SER A 64 -1.17 11.86 -0.19
C SER A 64 0.06 12.77 -0.26
N LEU A 65 0.11 13.83 0.55
CA LEU A 65 1.28 14.69 0.67
C LEU A 65 2.49 13.93 1.21
N TRP A 66 2.31 13.23 2.34
CA TRP A 66 3.37 12.39 2.92
C TRP A 66 3.90 11.34 1.92
N TYR A 67 2.99 10.67 1.21
CA TYR A 67 3.37 9.67 0.21
C TYR A 67 4.19 10.29 -0.94
N THR A 68 3.81 11.48 -1.40
CA THR A 68 4.50 12.19 -2.48
C THR A 68 5.92 12.56 -2.06
N GLU A 69 6.09 13.13 -0.86
CA GLU A 69 7.40 13.46 -0.28
C GLU A 69 8.29 12.21 -0.13
N MET A 70 7.74 11.14 0.44
CA MET A 70 8.48 9.87 0.62
C MET A 70 8.94 9.29 -0.71
N LYS A 71 8.10 9.41 -1.76
CA LYS A 71 8.43 8.93 -3.10
C LYS A 71 9.51 9.78 -3.77
N GLU A 72 9.50 11.09 -3.57
CA GLU A 72 10.56 11.98 -4.08
C GLU A 72 11.91 11.68 -3.43
N ILE A 73 11.93 11.45 -2.12
CA ILE A 73 13.16 11.18 -1.37
C ILE A 73 13.73 9.78 -1.69
N HIS A 74 12.88 8.75 -1.72
CA HIS A 74 13.34 7.36 -1.77
C HIS A 74 13.18 6.69 -3.15
N GLY A 75 12.50 7.34 -4.10
CA GLY A 75 12.25 6.82 -5.43
C GLY A 75 11.24 5.68 -5.48
N ARG A 76 11.35 4.82 -6.50
CA ARG A 76 10.51 3.62 -6.63
C ARG A 76 11.00 2.54 -5.69
N ARG A 77 10.06 1.94 -4.95
CA ARG A 77 10.32 0.89 -3.96
C ARG A 77 9.28 -0.21 -4.05
N ASN A 78 9.67 -1.40 -3.60
CA ASN A 78 8.81 -2.57 -3.54
C ASN A 78 7.75 -2.48 -2.42
N TRP A 79 6.76 -3.36 -2.46
CA TRP A 79 5.66 -3.38 -1.49
C TRP A 79 6.12 -3.60 -0.04
N PRO A 80 7.02 -4.54 0.28
CA PRO A 80 7.49 -4.73 1.66
C PRO A 80 8.06 -3.46 2.28
N TRP A 81 8.81 -2.68 1.51
CA TRP A 81 9.33 -1.40 1.96
C TRP A 81 8.21 -0.39 2.23
N TRP A 82 7.28 -0.20 1.28
CA TRP A 82 6.15 0.72 1.46
C TRP A 82 5.28 0.35 2.66
N LYS A 83 5.00 -0.94 2.84
CA LYS A 83 4.27 -1.46 4.00
C LYS A 83 4.95 -1.09 5.32
N SER A 84 6.28 -1.26 5.40
CA SER A 84 7.04 -0.88 6.59
C SER A 84 6.93 0.62 6.88
N GLN A 85 7.02 1.47 5.86
CA GLN A 85 6.90 2.93 6.02
C GLN A 85 5.49 3.36 6.44
N ILE A 86 4.45 2.77 5.85
CA ILE A 86 3.05 3.04 6.21
C ILE A 86 2.81 2.65 7.67
N ILE A 87 3.28 1.46 8.08
CA ILE A 87 3.21 1.05 9.48
C ILE A 87 3.98 2.05 10.35
N GLN A 88 5.23 2.38 10.03
CA GLN A 88 6.02 3.29 10.86
C GLN A 88 5.37 4.68 11.02
N LYS A 89 4.75 5.20 9.96
CA LYS A 89 4.11 6.52 9.97
C LYS A 89 2.77 6.55 10.71
N TYR A 90 1.94 5.52 10.56
CA TYR A 90 0.55 5.52 11.02
C TYR A 90 0.27 4.55 12.18
N LYS A 91 1.30 3.88 12.69
CA LYS A 91 1.21 3.05 13.88
C LYS A 91 0.91 3.91 15.09
N ASN A 92 -0.35 3.90 15.50
CA ASN A 92 -0.74 4.26 16.86
C ASN A 92 -0.13 3.22 17.82
N GLY A 93 0.33 3.66 19.00
CA GLY A 93 1.11 2.85 19.97
C GLY A 93 0.48 1.50 20.37
N THR A 94 -0.82 1.31 20.13
CA THR A 94 -1.60 0.11 20.42
C THR A 94 -1.22 -1.14 19.58
N TRP A 95 -0.58 -0.99 18.42
CA TRP A 95 -0.32 -2.12 17.50
C TRP A 95 0.84 -3.05 17.89
N ILE A 96 1.78 -2.60 18.75
CA ILE A 96 2.92 -3.45 19.19
C ILE A 96 2.44 -4.69 19.95
N TRP A 97 1.24 -4.63 20.54
CA TRP A 97 0.71 -5.72 21.36
C TRP A 97 0.18 -6.91 20.56
N GLN A 98 -0.43 -6.71 19.39
CA GLN A 98 -1.12 -7.80 18.68
C GLN A 98 -0.21 -8.67 17.80
N LYS A 99 0.90 -8.14 17.27
CA LYS A 99 1.84 -8.95 16.46
C LYS A 99 2.88 -9.73 17.25
N ASN A 100 3.10 -9.38 18.51
CA ASN A 100 4.06 -10.07 19.39
C ASN A 100 3.42 -11.19 20.25
N HIS A 101 2.11 -11.47 20.08
CA HIS A 101 1.36 -12.48 20.84
C HIS A 101 0.72 -13.56 19.95
N VAL A 102 1.41 -13.94 18.88
CA VAL A 102 1.14 -15.23 18.22
C VAL A 102 2.46 -15.98 18.18
N ILE A 103 2.72 -16.71 19.27
CA ILE A 103 3.75 -17.75 19.40
C ILE A 103 3.00 -19.07 19.57
#